data_AF-A0A1N6DFJ6-F1
#
_entry.id   AF-A0A1N6DFJ6-F1
#
_cell.length_a   1.000
_cell.length_b   1.000
_cell.length_c   1.000
_cell.angle_alpha   90.00
_cell.angle_beta   90.00
_cell.angle_gamma   90.00
#
_symmetry.space_group_name_H-M   'P 1'
#
loop_
_entity.id
_entity.type
_entity.pdbx_description
1 polymer ?
#
loop_
_entity_poly.entity_id
_entity_poly.type
_entity_poly.pdbx_seq_one_letter_code
_entity_poly.pdbx_strand_id
1 'polypeptide(L)'
;MGKVLQVRVWASTYSEDEVKEAWPRLYELAFPKEQQRYVAKAGVIEMIETLVDACRFADWSDELKAYAKEPLDAIFALRQELEEALSEWNPQKANQLTDKIEDALSDLEKDLPNE
;
A
#
# COMPACT_ATOMS: atom_id res chain seq x y z
N MET A 1 -11.52 -14.12 22.40
CA MET A 1 -11.47 -14.86 21.11
C MET A 1 -11.63 -16.36 21.38
N GLY A 2 -12.40 -17.11 20.59
CA GLY A 2 -12.61 -18.54 20.79
C GLY A 2 -11.34 -19.36 20.53
N LYS A 3 -11.11 -20.43 21.31
CA LYS A 3 -9.90 -21.28 21.22
C LYS A 3 -9.82 -22.13 19.94
N VAL A 4 -10.96 -22.39 19.29
CA VAL A 4 -11.10 -23.34 18.17
C VAL A 4 -11.66 -22.68 16.91
N LEU A 5 -12.57 -21.72 17.06
CA LEU A 5 -13.15 -20.97 15.94
C LEU A 5 -12.82 -19.48 16.11
N GLN A 6 -12.21 -18.91 15.08
CA GLN A 6 -11.87 -17.49 15.00
C GLN A 6 -12.70 -16.82 13.90
N VAL A 7 -13.29 -15.67 14.21
CA VAL A 7 -13.88 -14.78 13.22
C VAL A 7 -12.85 -13.68 12.95
N ARG A 8 -12.57 -13.39 11.68
CA ARG A 8 -11.61 -12.35 11.26
C ARG A 8 -12.31 -11.32 10.39
N VAL A 9 -11.90 -10.07 10.56
CA VAL A 9 -12.28 -8.94 9.70
C VAL A 9 -11.05 -8.61 8.85
N TRP A 10 -11.27 -8.27 7.59
CA TRP A 10 -10.22 -7.90 6.64
C TRP A 10 -10.72 -6.75 5.77
N ALA A 11 -9.78 -5.96 5.24
CA ALA A 11 -10.04 -4.91 4.27
C ALA A 11 -9.51 -5.34 2.90
N SER A 12 -10.15 -4.87 1.83
CA SER A 12 -9.66 -5.06 0.47
C SER A 12 -10.08 -3.95 -0.46
N THR A 13 -9.29 -3.82 -1.52
CA THR A 13 -9.58 -2.91 -2.61
C THR A 13 -10.84 -3.32 -3.35
N TYR A 14 -11.74 -2.34 -3.54
CA TYR A 14 -12.98 -2.53 -4.27
C TYR A 14 -12.77 -2.61 -5.79
N SER A 15 -11.92 -1.72 -6.33
CA SER A 15 -11.59 -1.63 -7.75
C SER A 15 -10.09 -1.39 -7.93
N GLU A 16 -9.40 -2.32 -8.59
CA GLU A 16 -7.98 -2.17 -8.92
C GLU A 16 -7.75 -1.08 -9.98
N ASP A 17 -8.73 -0.87 -10.87
CA ASP A 17 -8.69 0.22 -11.85
C ASP A 17 -8.70 1.58 -11.15
N GLU A 18 -9.47 1.74 -10.06
CA GLU A 18 -9.50 2.98 -9.28
C GLU A 18 -8.16 3.24 -8.56
N VAL A 19 -7.44 2.19 -8.11
CA VAL A 19 -6.10 2.33 -7.53
C VAL A 19 -5.13 2.90 -8.56
N LYS A 20 -5.18 2.36 -9.78
CA LYS A 20 -4.35 2.83 -10.90
C LYS A 20 -4.69 4.26 -11.31
N GLU A 21 -5.96 4.63 -11.30
CA GLU A 21 -6.39 6.00 -11.61
C GLU A 21 -5.99 6.99 -10.51
N ALA A 22 -6.06 6.59 -9.23
CA ALA A 22 -5.71 7.42 -8.09
C ALA A 22 -4.19 7.67 -7.98
N TRP A 23 -3.38 6.63 -8.17
CA TRP A 23 -1.92 6.70 -8.01
C TRP A 23 -1.19 6.06 -9.20
N PRO A 24 -1.27 6.64 -10.40
CA PRO A 24 -0.77 6.02 -11.62
C PRO A 24 0.74 5.76 -11.60
N ARG A 25 1.54 6.66 -11.03
CA ARG A 25 3.01 6.52 -11.02
C ARG A 25 3.46 5.50 -9.99
N LEU A 26 2.90 5.54 -8.78
CA LEU A 26 3.11 4.51 -7.77
C LEU A 26 2.64 3.14 -8.27
N TYR A 27 1.53 3.08 -9.00
CA TYR A 27 1.04 1.84 -9.59
C TYR A 27 2.01 1.29 -10.64
N GLU A 28 2.55 2.12 -11.54
CA GLU A 28 3.55 1.68 -12.53
C GLU A 28 4.86 1.21 -11.87
N LEU A 29 5.29 1.87 -10.78
CA LEU A 29 6.45 1.46 -9.98
C LEU A 29 6.24 0.11 -9.29
N ALA A 30 5.06 -0.09 -8.70
CA ALA A 30 4.72 -1.34 -8.01
C ALA A 30 4.50 -2.49 -9.01
N PHE A 31 3.82 -2.22 -10.11
CA PHE A 31 3.40 -3.22 -11.08
C PHE A 31 3.87 -2.84 -12.49
N PRO A 32 5.16 -3.03 -12.81
CA PRO A 32 5.69 -2.77 -14.15
C PRO A 32 4.90 -3.54 -15.22
N LYS A 33 4.71 -2.94 -16.40
CA LYS A 33 3.85 -3.47 -17.48
C LYS A 33 4.19 -4.91 -17.87
N GLU A 34 5.46 -5.26 -17.84
CA GLU A 34 5.97 -6.60 -18.15
C GLU A 34 5.51 -7.65 -17.13
N GLN A 35 5.24 -7.23 -15.90
CA GLN A 35 4.89 -8.09 -14.76
C GLN A 35 3.39 -8.11 -14.47
N GLN A 36 2.62 -7.12 -14.92
CA GLN A 36 1.17 -6.98 -14.65
C GLN A 36 0.37 -8.26 -14.94
N ARG A 37 0.71 -9.01 -16.01
CA ARG A 37 0.02 -10.27 -16.37
C ARG A 37 0.21 -11.41 -15.37
N TYR A 38 1.16 -11.29 -14.45
CA TYR A 38 1.49 -12.29 -13.42
C TYR A 38 1.04 -11.86 -12.03
N VAL A 39 0.56 -10.62 -11.89
CA VAL A 39 0.06 -10.10 -10.62
C VAL A 39 -1.36 -10.64 -10.41
N ALA A 40 -1.55 -11.41 -9.35
CA ALA A 40 -2.84 -12.01 -9.04
C ALA A 40 -3.84 -10.99 -8.45
N LYS A 41 -3.32 -9.94 -7.79
CA LYS A 41 -4.07 -8.82 -7.19
C LYS A 41 -3.21 -7.56 -7.20
N ALA A 42 -3.79 -6.45 -7.63
CA ALA A 42 -3.13 -5.15 -7.70
C ALA A 42 -3.88 -4.09 -6.87
N GLY A 43 -4.23 -4.46 -5.63
CA GLY A 43 -4.88 -3.58 -4.68
C GLY A 43 -3.93 -2.63 -3.95
N VAL A 44 -4.48 -1.80 -3.07
CA VAL A 44 -3.75 -0.81 -2.27
C VAL A 44 -2.73 -1.47 -1.36
N ILE A 45 -3.11 -2.54 -0.68
CA ILE A 45 -2.22 -3.25 0.25
C ILE A 45 -1.09 -3.93 -0.51
N GLU A 46 -1.40 -4.59 -1.62
CA GLU A 46 -0.41 -5.21 -2.49
C GLU A 46 0.55 -4.17 -3.09
N MET A 47 0.05 -2.98 -3.46
CA MET A 47 0.86 -1.88 -3.96
C MET A 47 1.85 -1.39 -2.90
N ILE A 48 1.39 -1.17 -1.66
CA ILE A 48 2.25 -0.75 -0.54
C ILE A 48 3.37 -1.77 -0.30
N GLU A 49 3.03 -3.05 -0.19
CA GLU A 49 4.00 -4.13 0.03
C GLU A 49 5.04 -4.16 -1.09
N THR A 50 4.59 -4.08 -2.34
CA THR A 50 5.46 -4.12 -3.51
C THR A 50 6.36 -2.89 -3.60
N LEU A 51 5.88 -1.69 -3.27
CA LEU A 51 6.68 -0.47 -3.25
C LEU A 51 7.75 -0.49 -2.16
N VAL A 52 7.42 -0.99 -0.97
CA VAL A 52 8.38 -1.12 0.14
C VAL A 52 9.50 -2.09 -0.24
N ASP A 53 9.16 -3.22 -0.86
CA ASP A 53 10.15 -4.18 -1.34
C ASP A 53 10.96 -3.62 -2.52
N ALA A 54 10.31 -2.96 -3.48
CA ALA A 54 11.00 -2.32 -4.60
C ALA A 54 11.96 -1.23 -4.14
N CYS A 55 11.58 -0.39 -3.17
CA CYS A 55 12.47 0.61 -2.59
C CYS A 55 13.76 0.00 -2.01
N ARG A 56 13.72 -1.25 -1.56
CA ARG A 56 14.88 -1.98 -0.99
C ARG A 56 15.69 -2.72 -2.04
N PHE A 57 15.03 -3.32 -3.03
CA PHE A 57 15.64 -4.31 -3.90
C PHE A 57 15.63 -3.95 -5.39
N ALA A 58 14.73 -3.09 -5.83
CA ALA A 58 14.68 -2.64 -7.22
C ALA A 58 15.79 -1.63 -7.53
N ASP A 59 16.10 -1.50 -8.82
CA ASP A 59 17.13 -0.59 -9.32
C ASP A 59 16.55 0.80 -9.61
N TRP A 60 15.84 1.37 -8.62
CA TRP A 60 15.38 2.77 -8.69
C TRP A 60 16.58 3.73 -8.56
N SER A 61 16.43 4.91 -9.13
CA SER A 61 17.40 6.01 -8.95
C SER A 61 17.59 6.34 -7.46
N ASP A 62 18.80 6.77 -7.10
CA ASP A 62 19.12 7.13 -5.71
C ASP A 62 18.23 8.27 -5.19
N GLU A 63 17.84 9.20 -6.08
CA GLU A 63 16.92 10.30 -5.78
C GLU A 63 15.53 9.77 -5.42
N LEU A 64 14.98 8.86 -6.22
CA LEU A 64 13.68 8.25 -5.96
C LEU A 64 13.70 7.44 -4.66
N LYS A 65 14.74 6.63 -4.43
CA LYS A 65 14.89 5.87 -3.18
C LYS A 65 14.96 6.79 -1.97
N ALA A 66 15.77 7.85 -2.03
CA ALA A 66 15.92 8.79 -0.92
C ALA A 66 14.61 9.51 -0.59
N TYR A 67 13.86 9.90 -1.63
CA TYR A 67 12.56 10.55 -1.48
C TYR A 67 11.47 9.61 -0.94
N ALA A 68 11.37 8.40 -1.50
CA ALA A 68 10.27 7.48 -1.19
C ALA A 68 10.44 6.71 0.12
N LYS A 69 11.68 6.54 0.61
CA LYS A 69 11.96 5.66 1.75
C LYS A 69 11.21 6.02 3.02
N GLU A 70 11.32 7.26 3.51
CA GLU A 70 10.66 7.66 4.77
C GLU A 70 9.12 7.63 4.64
N PRO A 71 8.50 8.16 3.58
CA PRO A 71 7.06 8.03 3.37
C PRO A 71 6.59 6.57 3.29
N LEU A 72 7.30 5.71 2.55
CA LEU A 72 6.93 4.29 2.43
C LEU A 72 7.05 3.54 3.75
N ASP A 73 8.06 3.82 4.56
CA ASP A 73 8.19 3.25 5.90
C ASP A 73 7.01 3.70 6.81
N ALA A 74 6.58 4.96 6.71
CA ALA A 74 5.43 5.47 7.45
C ALA A 74 4.10 4.86 6.98
N ILE A 75 3.89 4.74 5.67
CA ILE A 75 2.70 4.09 5.09
C ILE A 75 2.66 2.60 5.48
N PHE A 76 3.81 1.93 5.48
CA PHE A 76 3.89 0.54 5.91
C PHE A 76 3.52 0.36 7.39
N ALA A 77 3.94 1.29 8.25
CA ALA A 77 3.53 1.30 9.66
C ALA A 77 2.00 1.48 9.80
N LEU A 78 1.39 2.41 9.04
CA LEU A 78 -0.08 2.58 9.03
C LEU A 78 -0.80 1.31 8.56
N ARG A 79 -0.26 0.61 7.55
CA ARG A 79 -0.79 -0.70 7.09
C ARG A 79 -0.70 -1.77 8.17
N GLN A 80 0.38 -1.80 8.97
CA GLN A 80 0.49 -2.72 10.11
C GLN A 80 -0.52 -2.37 11.22
N GLU A 81 -0.70 -1.08 11.52
CA GLU A 81 -1.72 -0.62 12.46
C GLU A 81 -3.15 -0.95 12.00
N LEU A 82 -3.39 -0.94 10.67
CA LEU A 82 -4.68 -1.33 10.10
C LEU A 82 -4.94 -2.83 10.33
N GLU A 83 -3.95 -3.67 10.10
CA GLU A 83 -4.05 -5.12 10.36
C GLU A 83 -4.33 -5.41 11.84
N GLU A 84 -3.69 -4.67 12.75
CA GLU A 84 -3.96 -4.76 14.18
C GLU A 84 -5.40 -4.31 14.51
N ALA A 85 -5.83 -3.14 14.02
CA ALA A 85 -7.17 -2.63 14.25
C ALA A 85 -8.28 -3.58 13.75
N LEU A 86 -8.07 -4.21 12.59
CA LEU A 86 -8.98 -5.22 12.04
C LEU A 86 -9.01 -6.49 12.91
N SER A 87 -7.85 -6.91 13.43
CA SER A 87 -7.73 -8.06 14.33
C SER A 87 -8.41 -7.83 15.69
N GLU A 88 -8.39 -6.59 16.18
CA GLU A 88 -9.06 -6.16 17.41
C GLU A 88 -10.56 -5.85 17.23
N TRP A 89 -11.09 -5.98 16.01
CA TRP A 89 -12.45 -5.54 15.66
C TRP A 89 -12.74 -4.09 16.01
N ASN A 90 -11.81 -3.20 15.68
CA ASN A 90 -11.97 -1.77 15.84
C ASN A 90 -12.24 -1.09 14.48
N PRO A 91 -13.50 -1.11 13.97
CA PRO A 91 -13.82 -0.60 12.64
C PRO A 91 -13.64 0.91 12.52
N GLN A 92 -13.78 1.65 13.62
CA GLN A 92 -13.60 3.11 13.63
C GLN A 92 -12.13 3.46 13.40
N LYS A 93 -11.22 2.79 14.12
CA LYS A 93 -9.77 2.94 13.89
C LYS A 93 -9.38 2.46 12.50
N ALA A 94 -9.92 1.32 12.06
CA ALA A 94 -9.63 0.79 10.73
C ALA A 94 -10.00 1.78 9.62
N ASN A 95 -11.19 2.39 9.65
CA ASN A 95 -11.59 3.40 8.67
C ASN A 95 -10.69 4.65 8.72
N GLN A 96 -10.34 5.13 9.91
CA GLN A 96 -9.42 6.27 10.02
C GLN A 96 -8.02 5.95 9.47
N LEU A 97 -7.58 4.70 9.58
CA LEU A 97 -6.30 4.25 9.05
C LEU A 97 -6.34 4.11 7.53
N THR A 98 -7.45 3.65 6.95
CA THR A 98 -7.60 3.64 5.48
C THR A 98 -7.53 5.05 4.92
N ASP A 99 -8.25 6.02 5.52
CA ASP A 99 -8.20 7.42 5.08
C ASP A 99 -6.75 7.97 5.12
N LYS A 100 -6.02 7.71 6.22
CA LYS A 100 -4.62 8.13 6.36
C LYS A 100 -3.68 7.48 5.36
N ILE A 101 -3.90 6.20 5.03
CA ILE A 101 -3.10 5.48 4.04
C ILE A 101 -3.33 6.11 2.66
N GLU A 102 -4.58 6.37 2.29
CA GLU A 102 -4.94 6.97 1.01
C GLU A 102 -4.39 8.40 0.88
N ASP A 103 -4.48 9.21 1.94
CA ASP A 103 -3.89 10.55 2.01
C ASP A 103 -2.35 10.49 1.84
N ALA A 104 -1.68 9.60 2.57
CA ALA A 104 -0.23 9.47 2.52
C ALA A 104 0.28 8.95 1.15
N LEU A 105 -0.44 8.03 0.52
CA LEU A 105 -0.15 7.59 -0.85
C LEU A 105 -0.34 8.74 -1.84
N SER A 106 -1.39 9.54 -1.67
CA SER A 106 -1.67 10.69 -2.51
C SER A 106 -0.60 11.78 -2.37
N ASP A 107 -0.08 11.99 -1.17
CA ASP A 107 1.02 12.92 -0.93
C ASP A 107 2.34 12.40 -1.52
N LEU A 108 2.61 11.10 -1.39
CA LEU A 108 3.79 10.48 -2.00
C LEU A 108 3.78 10.59 -3.54
N GLU A 109 2.63 10.35 -4.17
CA GLU A 109 2.44 10.43 -5.63
C GLU A 109 2.70 11.83 -6.20
N LYS A 110 2.28 12.89 -5.49
CA LYS A 110 2.33 14.29 -5.99
C LYS A 110 3.76 14.75 -6.32
N ASP A 111 4.68 14.54 -5.40
CA ASP A 111 6.06 15.05 -5.50
C ASP A 111 7.06 13.93 -5.85
N LEU A 112 6.55 12.80 -6.38
CA LEU A 112 7.38 11.67 -6.78
C LEU A 112 8.40 12.09 -7.86
N PRO A 113 9.72 11.87 -7.66
CA PRO A 113 10.72 12.12 -8.69
C PRO A 113 10.45 11.30 -9.95
N ASN A 114 10.86 11.81 -11.11
CA ASN A 114 10.78 11.03 -12.35
C ASN A 114 11.84 9.92 -12.28
N GLU A 115 11.42 8.69 -12.58
CA GLU A 115 12.32 7.54 -12.78
C GLU A 115 12.88 7.52 -14.21
#